data_AF-A0A373NRJ8-F1
#
_entry.id   AF-A0A373NRJ8-F1
#
_cell.length_a   1.000
_cell.length_b   1.000
_cell.length_c   1.000
_cell.angle_alpha   90.00
_cell.angle_beta   90.00
_cell.angle_gamma   90.00
#
_symmetry.space_group_name_H-M   'P 1'
#
loop_
_entity.id
_entity.type
_entity.pdbx_description
1 polymer ?
#
loop_
_entity_poly.entity_id
_entity_poly.type
_entity_poly.pdbx_seq_one_letter_code
_entity_poly.pdbx_strand_id
1 'polypeptide(L)'
;MFTMKIVDSDQFLNMSIEAQCAYFQLCMRSDDDGYLRSWKRTIRIIDAKEEFVSELISNGYLEKKSENVYKLPLFKETTGYGERDKQRHTKEYKKWRKEVLKRDNYICQMCGKPNSNIAHHKVRFRDCYDDKNIVYDIGNGVCLCKRCHKIAHGGGNYING
;
A
#
# COMPACT_ATOMS: atom_id res chain seq x y z
N MET A 1 5.84 -1.65 3.47
CA MET A 1 7.14 -0.97 3.66
C MET A 1 6.81 0.37 4.25
N PHE A 2 7.40 0.70 5.40
CA PHE A 2 7.23 2.02 6.00
C PHE A 2 8.10 3.03 5.26
N THR A 3 7.62 4.24 5.04
CA THR A 3 8.38 5.33 4.44
C THR A 3 9.21 6.01 5.52
N MET A 4 10.43 6.40 5.19
CA MET A 4 11.34 7.08 6.13
C MET A 4 10.86 8.48 6.52
N LYS A 5 10.00 9.09 5.69
CA LYS A 5 9.51 10.46 5.89
C LYS A 5 8.88 10.71 7.26
N ILE A 6 8.18 9.72 7.81
CA ILE A 6 7.52 9.85 9.12
C ILE A 6 8.41 9.30 10.23
N VAL A 7 9.02 8.14 10.01
CA VAL A 7 9.76 7.41 11.06
C VAL A 7 11.13 7.98 11.36
N ASP A 8 11.71 8.77 10.45
CA ASP A 8 12.98 9.50 10.67
C ASP A 8 12.74 10.97 11.07
N SER A 9 11.49 11.37 11.31
CA SER A 9 11.19 12.75 11.75
C SER A 9 11.59 12.97 13.20
N ASP A 10 12.08 14.17 13.52
CA ASP A 10 12.45 14.53 14.91
C ASP A 10 11.31 14.27 15.89
N GLN A 11 10.07 14.55 15.49
CA GLN A 11 8.90 14.31 16.34
C GLN A 11 8.70 12.82 16.63
N PHE A 12 8.94 11.93 15.66
CA PHE A 12 8.85 10.49 15.88
C PHE A 12 10.00 9.97 16.75
N LEU A 13 11.23 10.39 16.44
CA LEU A 13 12.43 9.95 17.13
C LEU A 13 12.51 10.45 18.59
N ASN A 14 11.85 11.58 18.90
CA ASN A 14 11.76 12.12 20.25
C ASN A 14 10.70 11.43 21.14
N MET A 15 9.85 10.56 20.58
CA MET A 15 8.92 9.75 21.39
C MET A 15 9.63 8.56 22.06
N SER A 16 9.03 8.01 23.11
CA SER A 16 9.52 6.78 23.75
C SER A 16 9.63 5.60 22.78
N ILE A 17 10.60 4.71 23.00
CA ILE A 17 10.82 3.53 22.15
C ILE A 17 9.57 2.64 22.12
N GLU A 18 8.86 2.54 23.24
CA GLU A 18 7.62 1.79 23.37
C GLU A 18 6.48 2.42 22.57
N ALA A 19 6.36 3.75 22.54
CA ALA A 19 5.41 4.45 21.68
C ALA A 19 5.75 4.22 20.20
N GLN A 20 7.03 4.32 19.82
CA GLN A 20 7.48 4.02 18.45
C GLN A 20 7.15 2.56 18.07
N CYS A 21 7.42 1.59 18.95
CA CYS A 21 7.08 0.18 18.74
C CYS A 21 5.56 -0.04 18.63
N ALA A 22 4.78 0.56 19.52
CA ALA A 22 3.32 0.50 19.49
C ALA A 22 2.78 1.06 18.17
N TYR A 23 3.33 2.17 17.67
CA TYR A 23 2.94 2.75 16.40
C TYR A 23 3.10 1.79 15.23
N PHE A 24 4.27 1.15 15.09
CA PHE A 24 4.50 0.15 14.05
C PHE A 24 3.52 -1.02 14.14
N GLN A 25 3.26 -1.51 15.35
CA GLN A 25 2.36 -2.65 15.58
C GLN A 25 0.89 -2.31 15.29
N LEU A 26 0.49 -1.07 15.53
CA LEU A 26 -0.83 -0.54 15.19
C LEU A 26 -0.97 -0.40 13.67
N CYS A 27 0.02 0.15 12.97
CA CYS A 27 0.01 0.22 11.50
C CYS A 27 -0.10 -1.17 10.84
N MET A 28 0.54 -2.20 11.41
CA MET A 28 0.44 -3.57 10.87
C MET A 28 -0.94 -4.21 11.09
N ARG A 29 -1.79 -3.66 11.95
CA ARG A 29 -3.09 -4.22 12.37
C ARG A 29 -4.28 -3.34 12.02
N SER A 30 -4.06 -2.15 11.47
CA SER A 30 -5.12 -1.30 10.95
C SER A 30 -5.60 -1.79 9.59
N ASP A 31 -6.77 -1.31 9.18
CA ASP A 31 -7.22 -1.49 7.81
C ASP A 31 -6.48 -0.57 6.81
N ASP A 32 -6.89 -0.67 5.55
CA ASP A 32 -6.36 0.06 4.40
C ASP A 32 -6.47 1.60 4.50
N ASP A 33 -7.30 2.11 5.42
CA ASP A 33 -7.48 3.53 5.68
C ASP A 33 -6.92 3.96 7.04
N GLY A 34 -6.20 3.07 7.72
CA GLY A 34 -5.57 3.32 9.01
C GLY A 34 -6.52 3.27 10.20
N TYR A 35 -7.71 2.68 10.05
CA TYR A 35 -8.66 2.53 11.15
C TYR A 35 -8.40 1.27 11.97
N LEU A 36 -8.67 1.39 13.27
CA LEU A 36 -8.49 0.36 14.28
C LEU A 36 -9.77 0.26 15.10
N ARG A 37 -10.29 -0.97 15.27
CA ARG A 37 -11.44 -1.26 16.15
C ARG A 37 -11.06 -1.42 17.62
N SER A 38 -9.77 -1.61 17.92
CA SER A 38 -9.25 -1.63 19.28
C SER A 38 -7.71 -1.63 19.26
N TRP A 39 -7.08 -0.59 19.81
CA TRP A 39 -5.64 -0.59 20.04
C TRP A 39 -5.25 -1.48 21.23
N LYS A 40 -6.16 -1.71 22.19
CA LYS A 40 -5.90 -2.46 23.43
C LYS A 40 -5.42 -3.87 23.17
N ARG A 41 -5.94 -4.54 22.14
CA ARG A 41 -5.46 -5.86 21.73
C ARG A 41 -4.01 -5.83 21.31
N THR A 42 -3.61 -4.83 20.51
CA THR A 42 -2.24 -4.69 20.00
C THR A 42 -1.25 -4.44 21.12
N ILE A 43 -1.58 -3.53 22.04
CA ILE A 43 -0.74 -3.17 23.19
C ILE A 43 -0.54 -4.37 24.13
N ARG A 44 -1.57 -5.20 24.34
CA ARG A 44 -1.45 -6.47 25.09
C ARG A 44 -0.51 -7.48 24.43
N ILE A 45 -0.44 -7.52 23.10
CA ILE A 45 0.43 -8.48 22.38
C ILE A 45 1.91 -8.13 22.60
N ILE A 46 2.23 -6.85 22.70
CA ILE A 46 3.61 -6.37 22.87
C ILE A 46 3.96 -6.05 24.33
N ASP A 47 3.07 -6.39 25.26
CA ASP A 47 3.21 -6.10 26.70
C ASP A 47 3.57 -4.63 27.00
N ALA A 48 2.96 -3.70 26.26
CA ALA A 48 3.18 -2.27 26.43
C ALA A 48 2.16 -1.66 27.38
N LYS A 49 2.54 -0.55 28.02
CA LYS A 49 1.66 0.21 28.90
C LYS A 49 0.73 1.13 28.11
N GLU A 50 -0.44 1.44 28.68
CA GLU A 50 -1.41 2.34 28.04
C GLU A 50 -0.89 3.80 27.93
N GLU A 51 0.07 4.20 28.76
CA GLU A 51 0.67 5.55 28.73
C GLU A 51 1.35 5.89 27.39
N PHE A 52 1.95 4.90 26.73
CA PHE A 52 2.57 5.07 25.42
C PHE A 52 1.53 5.31 24.31
N VAL A 53 0.30 4.83 24.50
CA VAL A 53 -0.82 5.16 23.60
C VAL A 53 -1.26 6.59 23.80
N SER A 54 -1.31 7.07 25.04
CA SER A 54 -1.57 8.47 25.34
C SER A 54 -0.52 9.37 24.69
N GLU A 55 0.75 8.99 24.73
CA GLU A 55 1.85 9.69 24.04
C GLU A 55 1.63 9.76 22.52
N LEU A 56 1.26 8.65 21.88
CA LEU A 56 0.93 8.63 20.44
C LEU A 56 -0.25 9.55 20.12
N ILE A 57 -1.24 9.64 20.99
CA ILE A 57 -2.39 10.54 20.83
C ILE A 57 -1.95 12.00 20.96
N SER A 58 -1.19 12.33 22.01
CA SER A 58 -0.67 13.67 22.25
C SER A 58 0.23 14.17 21.11
N ASN A 59 0.98 13.27 20.48
CA ASN A 59 1.84 13.57 19.34
C ASN A 59 1.12 13.43 17.97
N GLY A 60 -0.18 13.15 17.93
CA GLY A 60 -0.95 13.10 16.68
C GLY A 60 -0.72 11.86 15.79
N TYR A 61 -0.06 10.84 16.31
CA TYR A 61 0.16 9.55 15.63
C TYR A 61 -1.05 8.61 15.75
N LEU A 62 -1.92 8.83 16.74
CA LEU A 62 -3.17 8.10 16.92
C LEU A 62 -4.30 9.06 17.29
N GLU A 63 -5.50 8.84 16.77
CA GLU A 63 -6.67 9.70 17.01
C GLU A 63 -7.89 8.86 17.39
N LYS A 64 -8.61 9.25 18.45
CA LYS A 64 -9.90 8.62 18.81
C LYS A 64 -11.02 9.23 17.98
N LYS A 65 -11.75 8.41 17.22
CA LYS A 65 -12.90 8.85 16.39
C LYS A 65 -14.25 8.62 17.06
N SER A 66 -14.42 7.50 17.77
CA SER A 66 -15.65 7.20 18.53
C SER A 66 -15.36 6.19 19.67
N GLU A 67 -16.39 5.71 20.36
CA GLU A 67 -16.23 4.57 21.28
C GLU A 67 -15.63 3.38 20.55
N ASN A 68 -14.36 3.08 20.86
CA ASN A 68 -13.56 1.97 20.32
C ASN A 68 -13.05 2.13 18.88
N VAL A 69 -13.37 3.19 18.15
CA VAL A 69 -12.78 3.44 16.83
C VAL A 69 -11.65 4.46 16.93
N TYR A 70 -10.47 4.04 16.47
CA TYR A 70 -9.28 4.87 16.40
C TYR A 70 -8.76 4.93 14.98
N LYS A 71 -8.02 5.99 14.67
CA LYS A 71 -7.41 6.22 13.35
C LYS A 71 -5.94 6.55 13.53
N LEU A 72 -5.09 6.03 12.66
CA LEU A 72 -3.71 6.43 12.48
C LEU A 72 -3.69 7.52 11.38
N PRO A 73 -3.63 8.82 11.71
CA PRO A 73 -3.84 9.89 10.73
C PRO A 73 -2.76 9.89 9.63
N LEU A 74 -1.55 9.50 10.01
CA LEU A 74 -0.37 9.43 9.14
C LEU A 74 -0.21 8.06 8.47
N PHE A 75 -1.21 7.17 8.53
CA PHE A 75 -1.08 5.79 8.05
C PHE A 75 -0.65 5.71 6.59
N LYS A 76 -1.24 6.53 5.71
CA LYS A 76 -0.98 6.48 4.27
C LYS A 76 0.42 6.98 3.93
N GLU A 77 0.85 8.06 4.57
CA GLU A 77 2.19 8.62 4.47
C GLU A 77 3.21 7.62 5.01
N THR A 78 2.94 7.02 6.17
CA THR A 78 3.88 6.11 6.84
C THR A 78 3.98 4.78 6.12
N THR A 79 2.90 4.24 5.56
CA THR A 79 2.92 2.91 4.89
C THR A 79 3.03 2.97 3.37
N GLY A 80 2.98 4.18 2.79
CA GLY A 80 2.83 4.40 1.35
C GLY A 80 1.51 3.88 0.78
N TYR A 81 0.53 3.52 1.64
CA TYR A 81 -0.78 3.07 1.20
C TYR A 81 -1.55 4.24 0.59
N GLY A 82 -2.09 4.09 -0.62
CA GLY A 82 -2.80 5.17 -1.33
C GLY A 82 -1.93 6.19 -2.09
N GLU A 83 -0.65 6.42 -1.75
CA GLU A 83 0.26 7.16 -2.66
C GLU A 83 0.44 6.42 -3.98
N ARG A 84 0.44 5.09 -3.90
CA ARG A 84 0.42 4.17 -5.06
C ARG A 84 -0.81 4.37 -5.96
N ASP A 85 -1.95 4.78 -5.41
CA ASP A 85 -3.13 5.10 -6.21
C ASP A 85 -3.02 6.47 -6.86
N LYS A 86 -2.44 7.48 -6.19
CA LYS A 86 -2.21 8.80 -6.81
C LYS A 86 -1.31 8.71 -8.04
N GLN A 87 -0.26 7.88 -8.00
CA GLN A 87 0.64 7.69 -9.15
C GLN A 87 -0.05 7.04 -10.36
N ARG A 88 -1.11 6.23 -10.15
CA ARG A 88 -1.95 5.66 -11.22
C ARG A 88 -2.88 6.67 -11.90
N HIS A 89 -3.00 7.88 -11.35
CA HIS A 89 -3.83 8.97 -11.91
C HIS A 89 -3.01 10.03 -12.66
N THR A 90 -1.67 9.88 -12.69
CA THR A 90 -0.76 10.78 -13.41
C THR A 90 -0.95 10.73 -14.93
N LYS A 91 -0.57 11.80 -15.63
CA LYS A 91 -0.65 11.85 -17.10
C LYS A 91 0.27 10.80 -17.74
N GLU A 92 1.43 10.61 -17.13
CA GLU A 92 2.48 9.67 -17.49
C GLU A 92 1.97 8.23 -17.40
N TYR A 93 1.33 7.85 -16.28
CA TYR A 93 0.73 6.52 -16.13
C TYR A 93 -0.38 6.28 -17.15
N LYS A 94 -1.26 7.27 -17.39
CA LYS A 94 -2.31 7.17 -18.41
C LYS A 94 -1.72 6.97 -19.81
N LYS A 95 -0.65 7.68 -20.14
CA LYS A 95 0.10 7.53 -21.40
C LYS A 95 0.71 6.14 -21.50
N TRP A 96 1.51 5.73 -20.52
CA TRP A 96 2.12 4.41 -20.45
C TRP A 96 1.09 3.28 -20.62
N ARG A 97 -0.02 3.32 -19.86
CA ARG A 97 -1.11 2.35 -19.96
C ARG A 97 -1.68 2.29 -21.37
N LYS A 98 -1.90 3.44 -22.01
CA LYS A 98 -2.43 3.52 -23.38
C LYS A 98 -1.46 2.88 -24.38
N GLU A 99 -0.17 3.19 -24.28
CA GLU A 99 0.85 2.67 -25.19
C GLU A 99 1.04 1.16 -25.04
N VAL A 100 1.04 0.62 -23.81
CA VAL A 100 1.10 -0.83 -23.57
C VAL A 100 -0.12 -1.54 -24.18
N LEU A 101 -1.33 -1.04 -23.93
CA LEU A 101 -2.55 -1.65 -24.46
C LEU A 101 -2.63 -1.59 -25.98
N LYS A 102 -2.19 -0.48 -26.59
CA LYS A 102 -2.12 -0.31 -28.04
C LYS A 102 -1.09 -1.23 -28.69
N ARG A 103 0.13 -1.31 -28.14
CA ARG A 103 1.19 -2.22 -28.62
C ARG A 103 0.68 -3.65 -28.70
N ASP A 104 -0.06 -4.06 -27.67
CA ASP A 104 -0.59 -5.41 -27.54
C ASP A 104 -1.96 -5.60 -28.23
N ASN A 105 -2.41 -4.62 -29.03
CA ASN A 105 -3.69 -4.62 -29.74
C ASN A 105 -4.91 -4.95 -28.87
N TYR A 106 -4.88 -4.58 -27.58
CA TYR A 106 -5.90 -4.96 -26.60
C TYR A 106 -6.15 -6.49 -26.55
N ILE A 107 -5.13 -7.29 -26.85
CA ILE A 107 -5.15 -8.76 -26.75
C ILE A 107 -4.34 -9.16 -25.53
N CYS A 108 -4.91 -10.05 -24.70
CA CYS A 108 -4.20 -10.61 -23.54
C CYS A 108 -2.98 -11.40 -24.01
N GLN A 109 -1.79 -10.95 -23.63
CA GLN A 109 -0.53 -11.59 -24.05
C GLN A 109 -0.28 -12.95 -23.34
N MET A 110 -1.05 -13.28 -22.30
CA MET A 110 -0.97 -14.58 -21.63
C MET A 110 -1.91 -15.65 -22.20
N CYS A 111 -3.02 -15.27 -22.85
CA CYS A 111 -4.02 -16.26 -23.26
C CYS A 111 -4.74 -15.93 -24.57
N GLY A 112 -4.33 -14.88 -25.29
CA GLY A 112 -4.93 -14.48 -26.57
C GLY A 112 -6.33 -13.86 -26.48
N LYS A 113 -6.89 -13.63 -25.28
CA LYS A 113 -8.25 -13.09 -25.15
C LYS A 113 -8.33 -11.66 -25.73
N PRO A 114 -9.18 -11.39 -26.74
CA PRO A 114 -9.37 -10.05 -27.29
C PRO A 114 -10.12 -9.15 -26.30
N ASN A 115 -10.16 -7.84 -26.58
CA ASN A 115 -10.80 -6.82 -25.74
C ASN A 115 -10.30 -6.81 -24.28
N SER A 116 -9.01 -7.12 -24.10
CA SER A 116 -8.31 -7.03 -22.82
C SER A 116 -7.85 -5.59 -22.59
N ASN A 117 -7.98 -5.12 -21.34
CA ASN A 117 -7.87 -3.70 -21.01
C ASN A 117 -7.07 -3.42 -19.73
N ILE A 118 -6.27 -4.38 -19.27
CA ILE A 118 -5.44 -4.21 -18.07
C ILE A 118 -3.97 -4.17 -18.51
N ALA A 119 -3.30 -3.04 -18.31
CA ALA A 119 -1.84 -2.97 -18.40
C ALA A 119 -1.27 -3.36 -17.04
N HIS A 120 -0.48 -4.44 -17.02
CA HIS A 120 0.17 -4.98 -15.84
C HIS A 120 1.67 -4.69 -15.91
N HIS A 121 2.26 -4.26 -14.80
CA HIS A 121 3.72 -4.13 -14.67
C HIS A 121 4.36 -5.50 -14.41
N LYS A 122 5.39 -5.88 -15.17
CA LYS A 122 6.13 -7.14 -15.00
C LYS A 122 7.03 -7.10 -13.75
N VAL A 123 7.84 -6.04 -13.64
CA VAL A 123 8.47 -5.65 -12.39
C VAL A 123 7.39 -4.99 -11.55
N ARG A 124 7.15 -5.48 -10.34
CA ARG A 124 6.03 -4.99 -9.52
C ARG A 124 6.18 -3.48 -9.35
N PHE A 125 5.07 -2.76 -9.52
CA PHE A 125 5.06 -1.30 -9.37
C PHE A 125 5.69 -0.83 -8.05
N ARG A 126 5.48 -1.56 -6.95
CA ARG A 126 6.09 -1.28 -5.64
C ARG A 126 7.62 -1.30 -5.65
N ASP A 127 8.22 -2.08 -6.54
CA ASP A 127 9.66 -2.29 -6.56
C ASP A 127 10.35 -1.34 -7.54
N CYS A 128 9.58 -0.58 -8.35
CA CYS A 128 10.13 0.35 -9.32
C CYS A 128 9.56 1.76 -9.27
N TYR A 129 8.55 2.07 -8.44
CA TYR A 129 7.80 3.34 -8.50
C TYR A 129 8.66 4.62 -8.43
N ASP A 130 9.83 4.56 -7.79
CA ASP A 130 10.77 5.68 -7.67
C ASP A 130 11.61 5.91 -8.94
N ASP A 131 11.77 4.89 -9.80
CA ASP A 131 12.50 4.98 -11.06
C ASP A 131 11.55 5.12 -12.25
N LYS A 132 11.37 6.37 -12.70
CA LYS A 132 10.52 6.70 -13.86
C LYS A 132 10.93 5.99 -15.14
N ASN A 133 12.21 5.61 -15.30
CA ASN A 133 12.68 4.88 -16.46
C ASN A 133 12.18 3.45 -16.47
N ILE A 134 11.90 2.86 -15.30
CA ILE A 134 11.38 1.48 -15.18
C ILE A 134 9.85 1.47 -15.13
N VAL A 135 9.23 2.41 -14.40
CA VAL A 135 7.75 2.45 -14.24
C VAL A 135 7.04 2.73 -15.54
N TYR A 136 7.60 3.63 -16.34
CA TYR A 136 7.01 4.07 -17.60
C TYR A 136 7.67 3.43 -18.82
N ASP A 137 8.56 2.46 -18.62
CA ASP A 137 9.00 1.61 -19.72
C ASP A 137 7.83 0.77 -20.24
N ILE A 138 7.58 0.87 -21.54
CA ILE A 138 6.58 0.08 -22.24
C ILE A 138 6.95 -1.41 -22.18
N GLY A 139 8.25 -1.75 -22.20
CA GLY A 139 8.76 -3.11 -22.06
C GLY A 139 8.41 -3.77 -20.73
N ASN A 140 8.34 -2.97 -19.66
CA ASN A 140 7.86 -3.38 -18.34
C ASN A 140 6.33 -3.54 -18.26
N GLY A 141 5.59 -3.17 -19.29
CA GLY A 141 4.13 -3.36 -19.38
C GLY A 141 3.71 -4.59 -20.18
N VAL A 142 2.59 -5.19 -19.81
CA VAL A 142 1.91 -6.25 -20.58
C VAL A 142 0.38 -6.13 -20.48
N CYS A 143 -0.31 -6.27 -21.61
CA CYS A 143 -1.76 -6.32 -21.67
C CYS A 143 -2.29 -7.68 -21.23
N LEU A 144 -3.16 -7.69 -20.22
CA LEU A 144 -3.78 -8.90 -19.67
C LEU A 144 -5.30 -8.78 -19.59
N CYS A 145 -5.99 -9.91 -19.67
CA CYS A 145 -7.40 -9.99 -19.26
C CYS A 145 -7.51 -10.09 -17.74
N LYS A 146 -8.71 -9.82 -17.18
CA LYS A 146 -8.97 -9.88 -15.73
C LYS A 146 -8.53 -11.20 -15.08
N ARG A 147 -8.75 -12.33 -15.76
CA ARG A 147 -8.36 -13.67 -15.27
C ARG A 147 -6.84 -13.81 -15.17
N CYS A 148 -6.13 -13.54 -16.26
CA CYS A 148 -4.67 -13.64 -16.31
C CYS A 148 -3.98 -12.64 -15.39
N HIS A 149 -4.54 -11.42 -15.26
CA HIS A 149 -4.06 -10.44 -14.30
C HIS A 149 -4.14 -10.94 -12.86
N LYS A 150 -5.23 -11.63 -12.48
CA LYS A 150 -5.36 -12.23 -11.15
C LYS A 150 -4.31 -13.32 -10.92
N ILE A 151 -4.06 -14.16 -11.93
CA ILE A 151 -3.02 -15.20 -11.89
C ILE A 151 -1.63 -14.58 -11.72
N ALA A 152 -1.32 -13.50 -12.45
CA ALA A 152 -0.04 -12.80 -12.34
C ALA A 152 0.22 -12.22 -10.94
N HIS A 153 -0.83 -11.83 -10.21
CA HIS A 153 -0.73 -11.40 -8.80
C HIS A 153 -0.74 -12.55 -7.78
N GLY A 154 -0.68 -13.82 -8.23
CA GLY A 154 -0.76 -14.99 -7.36
C GLY A 154 -2.17 -15.31 -6.84
N GLY A 155 -3.21 -14.66 -7.38
CA GLY A 155 -4.62 -14.84 -6.98
C GLY A 155 -5.39 -15.90 -7.76
N GLY A 156 -4.69 -16.82 -8.44
CA GLY A 156 -5.34 -18.04 -8.95
C GLY A 156 -5.83 -18.84 -7.74
N ASN A 157 -7.15 -18.96 -7.57
CA ASN A 157 -7.70 -19.85 -6.55
C ASN A 157 -7.10 -21.25 -6.80
N TYR A 158 -6.51 -21.85 -5.76
CA TYR A 158 -6.33 -23.29 -5.68
C TYR A 158 -7.70 -23.93 -5.86
N ILE A 159 -8.05 -24.27 -7.09
CA ILE A 159 -9.02 -25.32 -7.35
C ILE A 159 -8.26 -26.60 -7.05
N ASN A 160 -8.48 -27.12 -5.85
CA ASN A 160 -8.00 -28.41 -5.39
C ASN A 160 -8.21 -29.45 -6.49
N GLY A 161 -7.11 -30.06 -6.93
CA GLY A 161 -7.13 -31.45 -7.34
C GLY A 161 -7.25 -32.34 -6.10
#